data_AF-A0A914NC96-F1
#
_entry.id   AF-A0A914NC96-F1
#
_cell.length_a   1.000
_cell.length_b   1.000
_cell.length_c   1.000
_cell.angle_alpha   90.00
_cell.angle_beta   90.00
_cell.angle_gamma   90.00
#
_symmetry.space_group_name_H-M   'P 1'
#
loop_
_entity.id
_entity.type
_entity.pdbx_description
1 polymer ?
#
loop_
_entity_poly.entity_id
_entity_poly.type
_entity_poly.pdbx_seq_one_letter_code
_entity_poly.pdbx_strand_id
1 'polypeptide(L)'
;MLSRCESAESLFSNRNSNTNNNKQIKEFEYSSPRNLTTQQQLKEFVEEKIQLKSLIIQREMTETNCIAFSFNLEKSRKLKLGICVNELIDSSLNRFHNSIQGIIMSSELDLQQKIYGVTKRREQGMATTEWVQVPAGNHLIRVKFCRALKMVETEKSDRIIDEKTGRLTKPFKVMLMNLFDIFDLDDDGLLSRREFEAYSILAGTGPVSEQEWTRICTDFELRQQHIPMKTFVQMHQREAESYGPKGNLEQMWKAVRALGHNRRFFMSTTCPLRLTLHCSEGPLLIEPFSC
;
A
#
# COMPACT_ATOMS: atom_id res chain seq x y z
N MET A 1 -50.67 20.38 -40.04
CA MET A 1 -50.77 21.56 -39.16
C MET A 1 -49.59 22.47 -39.47
N LEU A 2 -49.89 23.65 -40.02
CA LEU A 2 -49.29 24.98 -39.81
C LEU A 2 -47.91 25.04 -39.08
N SER A 3 -46.90 25.87 -39.39
CA SER A 3 -46.63 26.97 -40.34
C SER A 3 -45.65 27.93 -39.62
N ARG A 4 -44.51 28.28 -40.25
CA ARG A 4 -43.81 29.61 -40.19
C ARG A 4 -43.25 30.11 -38.84
N CYS A 5 -42.28 31.02 -38.70
CA CYS A 5 -41.51 32.00 -39.52
C CYS A 5 -40.19 32.30 -38.73
N GLU A 6 -39.00 32.54 -39.32
CA GLU A 6 -38.47 33.84 -39.84
C GLU A 6 -38.41 34.94 -38.75
N SER A 7 -37.23 35.40 -38.27
CA SER A 7 -36.17 36.28 -38.84
C SER A 7 -36.34 37.77 -38.46
N ALA A 8 -35.22 38.46 -38.16
CA ALA A 8 -34.91 39.92 -38.33
C ALA A 8 -33.93 40.40 -37.24
N GLU A 9 -32.67 40.76 -37.56
CA GLU A 9 -32.17 42.10 -37.99
C GLU A 9 -32.05 43.11 -36.83
N SER A 10 -30.84 43.52 -36.42
CA SER A 10 -29.95 44.57 -36.96
C SER A 10 -30.21 45.96 -36.33
N LEU A 11 -29.28 46.91 -36.57
CA LEU A 11 -29.18 48.30 -36.06
C LEU A 11 -28.33 48.42 -34.78
N PHE A 12 -27.26 49.21 -34.67
CA PHE A 12 -26.91 50.47 -35.30
C PHE A 12 -25.40 50.63 -35.60
N SER A 13 -25.17 51.34 -36.69
CA SER A 13 -23.93 51.80 -37.32
C SER A 13 -23.43 53.17 -36.80
N ASN A 14 -22.23 53.55 -37.30
CA ASN A 14 -21.61 54.89 -37.43
C ASN A 14 -20.71 55.39 -36.29
N ARG A 15 -19.62 56.13 -36.54
CA ARG A 15 -18.71 56.41 -37.68
C ARG A 15 -17.67 57.42 -37.13
N ASN A 16 -16.51 57.52 -37.80
CA ASN A 16 -15.59 58.67 -37.86
C ASN A 16 -14.66 58.93 -36.65
N SER A 17 -13.42 59.42 -36.76
CA SER A 17 -12.36 59.49 -37.79
C SER A 17 -11.27 60.43 -37.22
N ASN A 18 -9.97 60.10 -37.39
CA ASN A 18 -8.81 61.03 -37.43
C ASN A 18 -8.49 61.85 -36.14
N THR A 19 -7.25 62.20 -35.71
CA THR A 19 -5.97 62.50 -36.37
C THR A 19 -4.86 62.69 -35.31
N ASN A 20 -3.64 62.27 -35.65
CA ASN A 20 -2.29 62.85 -35.41
C ASN A 20 -1.87 63.63 -34.12
N ASN A 21 -0.67 63.20 -33.64
CA ASN A 21 0.51 63.97 -33.17
C ASN A 21 0.44 64.90 -31.94
N ASN A 22 1.22 64.59 -30.89
CA ASN A 22 2.47 65.32 -30.58
C ASN A 22 3.19 64.82 -29.30
N LYS A 23 4.52 64.84 -29.34
CA LYS A 23 5.44 64.71 -28.19
C LYS A 23 5.60 66.05 -27.48
N GLN A 24 5.79 66.02 -26.15
CA GLN A 24 6.56 66.92 -25.24
C GLN A 24 5.94 66.75 -23.82
N ILE A 25 6.54 66.90 -22.64
CA ILE A 25 7.87 67.11 -22.04
C ILE A 25 7.70 66.75 -20.54
N LYS A 26 8.80 66.48 -19.83
CA LYS A 26 8.88 66.12 -18.41
C LYS A 26 8.36 67.20 -17.45
N GLU A 27 7.70 66.77 -16.37
CA GLU A 27 7.71 67.43 -15.06
C GLU A 27 7.99 66.40 -13.96
N PHE A 28 8.88 66.78 -13.03
CA PHE A 28 9.22 66.08 -11.79
C PHE A 28 8.29 66.62 -10.69
N GLU A 29 7.73 65.77 -9.83
CA GLU A 29 7.76 65.96 -8.37
C GLU A 29 7.17 64.79 -7.56
N TYR A 30 7.72 64.67 -6.35
CA TYR A 30 7.62 63.64 -5.31
C TYR A 30 6.21 63.18 -4.90
N SER A 31 6.04 61.87 -4.59
CA SER A 31 5.51 61.41 -3.27
C SER A 31 5.31 59.88 -3.13
N SER A 32 5.97 59.36 -2.09
CA SER A 32 5.61 58.25 -1.18
C SER A 32 5.46 56.79 -1.66
N PRO A 33 5.97 55.82 -0.85
CA PRO A 33 6.05 54.41 -1.21
C PRO A 33 4.68 53.74 -1.07
N ARG A 34 4.20 53.10 -2.13
CA ARG A 34 3.01 52.26 -2.07
C ARG A 34 3.31 50.86 -2.56
N ASN A 35 3.14 49.95 -1.59
CA ASN A 35 2.61 48.61 -1.73
C ASN A 35 3.52 47.58 -2.41
N LEU A 36 4.29 46.91 -1.54
CA LEU A 36 4.58 45.48 -1.63
C LEU A 36 3.26 44.71 -1.85
N THR A 37 2.83 44.59 -3.10
CA THR A 37 1.84 43.58 -3.50
C THR A 37 2.54 42.24 -3.50
N THR A 38 2.36 41.52 -2.39
CA THR A 38 1.96 40.12 -2.30
C THR A 38 2.01 39.30 -3.59
N GLN A 39 3.17 39.19 -4.22
CA GLN A 39 3.55 37.95 -4.90
C GLN A 39 4.12 37.05 -3.81
N GLN A 40 3.21 36.48 -3.04
CA GLN A 40 3.49 35.28 -2.25
C GLN A 40 4.17 34.31 -3.20
N GLN A 41 5.44 34.05 -2.89
CA GLN A 41 6.20 32.95 -3.43
C GLN A 41 5.33 31.70 -3.28
N LEU A 42 4.73 31.25 -4.38
CA LEU A 42 4.32 29.85 -4.53
C LEU A 42 5.63 29.07 -4.49
N LYS A 43 6.10 28.77 -3.27
CA LYS A 43 6.99 27.63 -3.07
C LYS A 43 6.19 26.44 -3.58
N GLU A 44 6.53 25.96 -4.77
CA GLU A 44 6.16 24.61 -5.18
C GLU A 44 6.59 23.70 -4.05
N PHE A 45 5.61 23.19 -3.31
CA PHE A 45 5.87 22.16 -2.32
C PHE A 45 6.36 20.96 -3.11
N VAL A 46 7.61 20.55 -2.88
CA VAL A 46 8.10 19.27 -3.38
C VAL A 46 7.40 18.21 -2.55
N GLU A 47 6.28 17.75 -3.08
CA GLU A 47 5.51 16.65 -2.52
C GLU A 47 6.36 15.38 -2.61
N GLU A 48 6.61 14.76 -1.46
CA GLU A 48 7.24 13.45 -1.45
C GLU A 48 6.16 12.39 -1.61
N LYS A 49 6.42 11.44 -2.50
CA LYS A 49 5.58 10.27 -2.71
C LYS A 49 6.36 9.01 -2.34
N ILE A 50 5.83 8.28 -1.37
CA ILE A 50 6.38 7.02 -0.89
C ILE A 50 5.44 5.89 -1.29
N GLN A 51 6.00 4.83 -1.88
CA GLN A 51 5.25 3.62 -2.21
C GLN A 51 5.61 2.53 -1.21
N LEU A 52 4.60 1.83 -0.70
CA LEU A 52 4.77 0.79 0.31
C LEU A 52 3.95 -0.45 -0.07
N LYS A 53 4.45 -1.63 0.29
CA LYS A 53 3.73 -2.91 0.12
C LYS A 53 3.14 -3.36 1.45
N SER A 54 1.86 -3.73 1.46
CA SER A 54 1.21 -4.22 2.66
C SER A 54 0.46 -5.50 2.36
N LEU A 55 0.25 -6.31 3.40
CA LEU A 55 -0.62 -7.46 3.38
C LEU A 55 -1.62 -7.30 4.50
N ILE A 56 -2.90 -7.52 4.21
CA ILE A 56 -3.94 -7.61 5.23
C ILE A 56 -4.48 -9.04 5.24
N ILE A 57 -4.65 -9.62 6.43
CA ILE A 57 -5.19 -10.96 6.64
C ILE A 57 -6.28 -10.89 7.70
N GLN A 58 -7.42 -11.52 7.42
CA GLN A 58 -8.44 -11.78 8.41
C GLN A 58 -8.33 -13.23 8.88
N ARG A 59 -7.94 -13.43 10.15
CA ARG A 59 -7.79 -14.75 10.77
C ARG A 59 -9.09 -15.24 11.40
N GLU A 60 -9.76 -14.36 12.13
CA GLU A 60 -11.06 -14.61 12.76
C GLU A 60 -12.11 -13.59 12.30
N MET A 61 -13.37 -13.75 12.69
CA MET A 61 -14.47 -12.88 12.19
C MET A 61 -14.22 -11.38 12.46
N THR A 62 -13.41 -11.02 13.44
CA THR A 62 -13.11 -9.62 13.79
C THR A 62 -11.62 -9.28 13.85
N GLU A 63 -10.74 -10.27 13.92
CA GLU A 63 -9.30 -10.04 14.03
C GLU A 63 -8.67 -9.89 12.65
N THR A 64 -8.03 -8.75 12.44
CA THR A 64 -7.30 -8.42 11.22
C THR A 64 -5.85 -8.17 11.58
N ASN A 65 -4.96 -8.91 10.95
CA ASN A 65 -3.52 -8.69 11.03
C ASN A 65 -3.08 -8.00 9.75
N CYS A 66 -2.09 -7.12 9.85
CA CYS A 66 -1.53 -6.49 8.67
C CYS A 66 -0.05 -6.14 8.82
N ILE A 67 0.60 -5.96 7.69
CA ILE A 67 1.87 -5.25 7.61
C ILE A 67 1.55 -3.76 7.70
N ALA A 68 1.74 -3.21 8.89
CA ALA A 68 1.52 -1.81 9.23
C ALA A 68 2.83 -1.02 9.11
N PHE A 69 2.72 0.31 9.16
CA PHE A 69 3.88 1.19 9.04
C PHE A 69 3.89 2.21 10.16
N SER A 70 5.05 2.40 10.78
CA SER A 70 5.27 3.43 11.79
C SER A 70 6.16 4.52 11.22
N PHE A 71 5.93 5.75 11.67
CA PHE A 71 6.75 6.89 11.28
C PHE A 71 6.69 7.98 12.36
N ASN A 72 7.74 8.80 12.40
CA ASN A 72 7.82 9.97 13.28
C ASN A 72 7.75 11.25 12.46
N LEU A 73 7.00 12.23 12.96
CA LEU A 73 6.97 13.58 12.44
C LEU A 73 7.58 14.55 13.46
N GLU A 74 8.68 15.20 13.09
CA GLU A 74 9.31 16.25 13.93
C GLU A 74 8.42 17.50 14.08
N LYS A 75 7.58 17.76 13.09
CA LYS A 75 6.65 18.89 13.04
C LYS A 75 5.34 18.46 12.38
N SER A 76 4.30 19.26 12.58
CA SER A 76 3.00 19.03 11.93
C SER A 76 3.13 19.06 10.40
N ARG A 77 2.65 18.03 9.70
CA ARG A 77 2.69 17.92 8.22
C ARG A 77 1.31 17.56 7.66
N LYS A 78 1.07 17.89 6.39
CA LYS A 78 -0.11 17.39 5.67
C LYS A 78 0.25 16.07 5.01
N LEU A 79 -0.57 15.05 5.23
CA LEU A 79 -0.42 13.72 4.64
C LEU A 79 -1.65 13.37 3.80
N LYS A 80 -1.44 12.57 2.75
CA LYS A 80 -2.52 11.91 2.02
C LYS A 80 -2.15 10.45 1.79
N LEU A 81 -3.00 9.54 2.23
CA LEU A 81 -2.84 8.10 2.06
C LEU A 81 -3.73 7.62 0.92
N GLY A 82 -3.15 6.90 -0.03
CA GLY A 82 -3.84 6.09 -1.03
C GLY A 82 -3.59 4.61 -0.80
N ILE A 83 -4.61 3.79 -1.01
CA ILE A 83 -4.52 2.33 -0.97
C ILE A 83 -5.14 1.73 -2.22
N CYS A 84 -4.54 0.69 -2.76
CA CYS A 84 -5.12 -0.11 -3.83
C CYS A 84 -4.75 -1.58 -3.64
N VAL A 85 -5.58 -2.47 -4.17
CA VAL A 85 -5.28 -3.90 -4.20
C VAL A 85 -4.15 -4.17 -5.19
N ASN A 86 -3.21 -5.03 -4.80
CA ASN A 86 -2.12 -5.43 -5.68
C ASN A 86 -2.58 -6.56 -6.63
N GLU A 87 -3.33 -6.19 -7.67
CA GLU A 87 -3.85 -7.14 -8.67
C GLU A 87 -2.76 -7.83 -9.50
N LEU A 88 -1.49 -7.37 -9.44
CA LEU A 88 -0.37 -8.03 -10.10
C LEU A 88 -0.10 -9.42 -9.52
N ILE A 89 -0.47 -9.65 -8.26
CA ILE A 89 -0.31 -10.93 -7.58
C ILE A 89 -1.38 -11.94 -8.02
N ASP A 90 -2.64 -11.49 -8.04
CA ASP A 90 -3.78 -12.31 -8.44
C ASP A 90 -4.96 -11.42 -8.90
N SER A 91 -5.41 -11.63 -10.14
CA SER A 91 -6.53 -10.90 -10.75
C SER A 91 -7.89 -11.11 -10.05
N SER A 92 -8.04 -12.15 -9.23
CA SER A 92 -9.27 -12.47 -8.49
C SER A 92 -9.46 -11.65 -7.20
N LEU A 93 -8.50 -10.77 -6.88
CA LEU A 93 -8.51 -9.93 -5.67
C LEU A 93 -9.47 -8.73 -5.76
N ASN A 94 -10.04 -8.46 -6.92
CA ASN A 94 -11.08 -7.44 -7.14
C ASN A 94 -12.28 -7.56 -6.17
N ARG A 95 -12.54 -8.74 -5.60
CA ARG A 95 -13.52 -8.97 -4.52
C ARG A 95 -13.26 -8.14 -3.24
N PHE A 96 -12.03 -7.67 -3.02
CA PHE A 96 -11.62 -6.93 -1.82
C PHE A 96 -11.70 -5.40 -1.97
N HIS A 97 -11.84 -4.87 -3.19
CA HIS A 97 -11.78 -3.42 -3.49
C HIS A 97 -12.71 -2.56 -2.61
N ASN A 98 -13.84 -3.13 -2.21
CA ASN A 98 -14.89 -2.42 -1.48
C ASN A 98 -14.91 -2.74 0.02
N SER A 99 -13.92 -3.49 0.47
CA SER A 99 -13.86 -4.03 1.82
C SER A 99 -12.61 -3.61 2.56
N ILE A 100 -11.78 -2.71 2.01
CA ILE A 100 -10.53 -2.27 2.63
C ILE A 100 -10.56 -0.77 2.98
N GLN A 101 -9.93 -0.43 4.10
CA GLN A 101 -9.73 0.95 4.56
C GLN A 101 -8.33 1.13 5.12
N GLY A 102 -7.63 2.14 4.63
CA GLY A 102 -6.37 2.63 5.20
C GLY A 102 -6.67 3.69 6.24
N ILE A 103 -5.90 3.70 7.32
CA ILE A 103 -6.08 4.59 8.47
C ILE A 103 -4.73 5.20 8.80
N ILE A 104 -4.70 6.53 8.97
CA ILE A 104 -3.60 7.27 9.59
C ILE A 104 -4.03 7.60 11.02
N MET A 105 -3.26 7.17 12.01
CA MET A 105 -3.58 7.36 13.44
C MET A 105 -2.32 7.60 14.28
N SER A 106 -2.49 8.09 15.51
CA SER A 106 -1.38 8.15 16.46
C SER A 106 -0.91 6.74 16.86
N SER A 107 0.33 6.65 17.34
CA SER A 107 0.92 5.40 17.83
C SER A 107 0.09 4.73 18.91
N GLU A 108 0.16 3.39 19.01
CA GLU A 108 -0.54 2.62 20.05
C GLU A 108 -0.13 2.98 21.48
N LEU A 109 1.04 3.60 21.64
CA LEU A 109 1.51 4.14 22.92
C LEU A 109 0.75 5.40 23.36
N ASP A 110 -0.03 6.01 22.46
CA ASP A 110 -0.94 7.11 22.78
C ASP A 110 -2.27 6.54 23.32
N LEU A 111 -2.54 6.78 24.59
CA LEU A 111 -3.74 6.32 25.31
C LEU A 111 -5.05 6.78 24.65
N GLN A 112 -5.04 7.84 23.84
CA GLN A 112 -6.24 8.36 23.19
C GLN A 112 -6.47 7.80 21.77
N GLN A 113 -5.50 7.08 21.18
CA GLN A 113 -5.52 6.51 19.82
C GLN A 113 -6.32 7.37 18.81
N LYS A 114 -5.76 8.52 18.45
CA LYS A 114 -6.43 9.49 17.59
C LYS A 114 -6.33 9.10 16.13
N ILE A 115 -7.47 9.03 15.45
CA ILE A 115 -7.54 8.84 14.00
C ILE A 115 -7.46 10.20 13.29
N TYR A 116 -6.49 10.36 12.41
CA TYR A 116 -6.30 11.58 11.61
C TYR A 116 -6.91 11.47 10.21
N GLY A 117 -6.85 10.29 9.60
CA GLY A 117 -7.35 10.06 8.25
C GLY A 117 -7.87 8.64 8.07
N VAL A 118 -8.96 8.50 7.34
CA VAL A 118 -9.48 7.20 6.89
C VAL A 118 -9.72 7.31 5.40
N THR A 119 -9.18 6.36 4.63
CA THR A 119 -9.41 6.34 3.19
C THR A 119 -10.90 6.15 2.94
N LYS A 120 -11.47 7.03 2.13
CA LYS A 120 -12.82 6.84 1.64
C LYS A 120 -12.75 6.18 0.28
N ARG A 121 -13.73 5.33 0.00
CA ARG A 121 -13.90 4.72 -1.32
C ARG A 121 -14.08 5.84 -2.34
N ARG A 122 -13.30 5.85 -3.44
CA ARG A 122 -13.73 6.28 -4.81
C ARG A 122 -12.58 6.45 -5.81
N GLU A 123 -12.98 6.26 -7.07
CA GLU A 123 -12.28 6.48 -8.36
C GLU A 123 -11.17 5.49 -8.73
N GLN A 124 -11.35 4.83 -9.88
CA GLN A 124 -10.37 4.00 -10.57
C GLN A 124 -9.68 2.90 -9.74
N GLY A 125 -10.33 2.37 -8.70
CA GLY A 125 -9.82 1.24 -7.92
C GLY A 125 -8.84 1.62 -6.80
N MET A 126 -8.60 2.91 -6.57
CA MET A 126 -7.81 3.42 -5.43
C MET A 126 -8.74 4.05 -4.39
N ALA A 127 -8.50 3.82 -3.11
CA ALA A 127 -9.18 4.53 -2.03
C ALA A 127 -8.19 5.50 -1.38
N THR A 128 -8.58 6.77 -1.22
CA THR A 128 -7.69 7.81 -0.69
C THR A 128 -8.30 8.54 0.49
N THR A 129 -7.44 9.10 1.34
CA THR A 129 -7.83 10.18 2.25
C THR A 129 -7.86 11.50 1.47
N GLU A 130 -8.54 12.50 2.03
CA GLU A 130 -8.17 13.89 1.74
C GLU A 130 -6.79 14.19 2.33
N TRP A 131 -6.23 15.35 2.00
CA TRP A 131 -5.08 15.88 2.75
C TRP A 131 -5.48 16.13 4.20
N VAL A 132 -4.82 15.44 5.13
CA VAL A 132 -5.07 15.54 6.57
C VAL A 132 -3.87 16.17 7.27
N GLN A 133 -4.13 17.07 8.22
CA GLN A 133 -3.09 17.65 9.07
C GLN A 133 -2.76 16.67 10.20
N VAL A 134 -1.52 16.19 10.23
CA VAL A 134 -1.02 15.25 11.23
C VAL A 134 0.02 15.97 12.10
N PRO A 135 -0.16 16.03 13.44
CA PRO A 135 0.74 16.76 14.33
C PRO A 135 2.12 16.08 14.44
N ALA A 136 3.07 16.76 15.07
CA ALA A 136 4.33 16.14 15.44
C ALA A 136 4.11 14.93 16.37
N GLY A 137 4.99 13.93 16.30
CA GLY A 137 4.94 12.73 17.13
C GLY A 137 5.02 11.43 16.34
N ASN A 138 4.73 10.32 17.02
CA ASN A 138 4.74 8.97 16.44
C ASN A 138 3.35 8.59 15.93
N HIS A 139 3.31 8.06 14.71
CA HIS A 139 2.08 7.74 14.01
C HIS A 139 2.17 6.38 13.33
N LEU A 140 1.01 5.86 12.96
CA LEU A 140 0.83 4.58 12.31
C LEU A 140 -0.04 4.72 11.06
N ILE A 141 0.33 3.96 10.03
CA ILE A 141 -0.56 3.58 8.93
C ILE A 141 -0.95 2.12 9.12
N ARG A 142 -2.26 1.87 9.13
CA ARG A 142 -2.84 0.53 9.19
C ARG A 142 -3.90 0.35 8.14
N VAL A 143 -4.10 -0.90 7.73
CA VAL A 143 -5.19 -1.28 6.83
C VAL A 143 -6.09 -2.28 7.53
N LYS A 144 -7.41 -2.13 7.36
CA LYS A 144 -8.39 -3.06 7.90
C LYS A 144 -9.43 -3.47 6.87
N PHE A 145 -10.07 -4.62 7.12
CA PHE A 145 -11.28 -4.98 6.41
C PHE A 145 -12.48 -4.25 7.02
N CYS A 146 -13.37 -3.71 6.19
CA CYS A 146 -14.58 -3.01 6.63
C CYS A 146 -15.73 -3.96 7.00
N ARG A 147 -15.57 -5.24 6.72
CA ARG A 147 -16.54 -6.30 7.02
C ARG A 147 -15.80 -7.59 7.32
N ALA A 148 -16.44 -8.45 8.09
CA ALA A 148 -15.94 -9.79 8.29
C ALA A 148 -15.90 -10.57 6.96
N LEU A 149 -14.76 -11.17 6.67
CA LEU A 149 -14.56 -12.10 5.59
C LEU A 149 -14.68 -13.52 6.12
N LYS A 150 -15.18 -14.41 5.25
CA LYS A 150 -15.16 -15.86 5.50
C LYS A 150 -14.26 -16.51 4.47
N MET A 151 -13.53 -17.54 4.90
CA MET A 151 -12.79 -18.42 4.00
C MET A 151 -13.76 -19.01 2.98
N VAL A 152 -13.49 -18.75 1.70
CA VAL A 152 -14.21 -19.32 0.58
C VAL A 152 -13.50 -20.61 0.24
N GLU A 153 -14.00 -21.68 0.86
CA GLU A 153 -13.57 -23.03 0.56
C GLU A 153 -14.07 -23.46 -0.82
N THR A 154 -13.31 -24.34 -1.45
CA THR A 154 -13.66 -24.96 -2.72
C THR A 154 -13.78 -26.46 -2.53
N GLU A 155 -14.65 -27.12 -3.30
CA GLU A 155 -14.80 -28.57 -3.25
C GLU A 155 -13.50 -29.32 -3.60
N LYS A 156 -12.70 -28.74 -4.49
CA LYS A 156 -11.38 -29.25 -4.86
C LYS A 156 -10.32 -28.74 -3.88
N SER A 157 -9.39 -29.62 -3.52
CA SER A 157 -8.18 -29.28 -2.77
C SER A 157 -6.97 -29.56 -3.65
N ASP A 158 -6.09 -28.57 -3.79
CA ASP A 158 -4.77 -28.78 -4.35
C ASP A 158 -3.87 -29.45 -3.31
N ARG A 159 -2.76 -30.04 -3.77
CA ARG A 159 -1.80 -30.75 -2.91
C ARG A 159 -0.55 -29.90 -2.72
N ILE A 160 0.04 -29.95 -1.53
CA ILE A 160 1.33 -29.30 -1.24
C ILE A 160 2.47 -30.05 -1.95
N ILE A 161 2.48 -31.37 -1.84
CA ILE A 161 3.47 -32.25 -2.49
C ILE A 161 2.84 -33.12 -3.57
N ASP A 162 3.65 -33.44 -4.58
CA ASP A 162 3.40 -34.53 -5.50
C ASP A 162 3.79 -35.85 -4.81
N GLU A 163 2.81 -36.73 -4.59
CA GLU A 163 3.00 -38.00 -3.85
C GLU A 163 4.00 -38.96 -4.51
N LYS A 164 4.21 -38.86 -5.82
CA LYS A 164 5.13 -39.75 -6.54
C LYS A 164 6.59 -39.30 -6.37
N THR A 165 6.82 -37.99 -6.36
CA THR A 165 8.16 -37.40 -6.36
C THR A 165 8.58 -36.85 -5.00
N GLY A 166 7.65 -36.65 -4.07
CA GLY A 166 7.86 -35.94 -2.81
C GLY A 166 8.18 -34.45 -2.98
N ARG A 167 8.08 -33.92 -4.21
CA ARG A 167 8.40 -32.51 -4.51
C ARG A 167 7.19 -31.63 -4.31
N LEU A 168 7.41 -30.36 -3.94
CA LEU A 168 6.35 -29.36 -3.91
C LEU A 168 5.67 -29.26 -5.28
N THR A 169 4.34 -29.22 -5.29
CA THR A 169 3.56 -29.09 -6.52
C THR A 169 3.75 -27.72 -7.15
N LYS A 170 3.45 -27.61 -8.45
CA LYS A 170 3.52 -26.33 -9.16
C LYS A 170 2.59 -25.26 -8.54
N PRO A 171 1.31 -25.54 -8.23
CA PRO A 171 0.44 -24.55 -7.58
C PRO A 171 0.99 -24.04 -6.25
N PHE A 172 1.52 -24.94 -5.41
CA PHE A 172 2.08 -24.53 -4.12
C PHE A 172 3.34 -23.67 -4.30
N LYS A 173 4.22 -24.00 -5.25
CA LYS A 173 5.39 -23.16 -5.58
C LYS A 173 4.98 -21.77 -6.05
N VAL A 174 3.94 -21.65 -6.89
CA VAL A 174 3.44 -20.35 -7.35
C VAL A 174 2.92 -19.52 -6.17
N MET A 175 2.17 -20.13 -5.26
CA MET A 175 1.73 -19.46 -4.03
C MET A 175 2.93 -18.97 -3.19
N LEU A 176 3.96 -19.80 -2.98
CA LEU A 176 5.17 -19.40 -2.26
C LEU A 176 5.91 -18.26 -2.96
N MET A 177 5.95 -18.25 -4.30
CA MET A 177 6.56 -17.15 -5.04
C MET A 177 5.78 -15.84 -4.90
N ASN A 178 4.44 -15.92 -4.90
CA ASN A 178 3.60 -14.75 -4.65
C ASN A 178 3.77 -14.24 -3.21
N LEU A 179 3.88 -15.14 -2.23
CA LEU A 179 4.15 -14.75 -0.84
C LEU A 179 5.51 -14.06 -0.71
N PHE A 180 6.55 -14.62 -1.30
CA PHE A 180 7.86 -13.98 -1.31
C PHE A 180 7.77 -12.58 -1.90
N ASP A 181 7.15 -12.41 -3.06
CA ASP A 181 6.96 -11.10 -3.67
C ASP A 181 6.19 -10.16 -2.73
N ILE A 182 5.17 -10.63 -2.02
CA ILE A 182 4.45 -9.79 -1.05
C ILE A 182 5.32 -9.32 0.12
N PHE A 183 6.20 -10.21 0.62
CA PHE A 183 7.03 -9.97 1.80
C PHE A 183 8.38 -9.32 1.49
N ASP A 184 8.81 -9.27 0.23
CA ASP A 184 9.88 -8.41 -0.26
C ASP A 184 9.36 -6.97 -0.28
N LEU A 185 9.48 -6.26 0.85
CA LEU A 185 8.82 -4.99 1.10
C LEU A 185 9.54 -3.81 0.46
N ASP A 186 10.85 -3.93 0.21
CA ASP A 186 11.68 -2.93 -0.45
C ASP A 186 11.95 -3.23 -1.94
N ASP A 187 11.42 -4.34 -2.47
CA ASP A 187 11.53 -4.76 -3.87
C ASP A 187 12.99 -5.01 -4.32
N ASP A 188 13.86 -5.46 -3.41
CA ASP A 188 15.27 -5.77 -3.71
C ASP A 188 15.49 -7.19 -4.28
N GLY A 189 14.44 -8.02 -4.29
CA GLY A 189 14.46 -9.40 -4.77
C GLY A 189 14.96 -10.42 -3.74
N LEU A 190 15.13 -10.01 -2.49
CA LEU A 190 15.58 -10.80 -1.35
C LEU A 190 14.63 -10.59 -0.16
N LEU A 191 14.67 -11.50 0.82
CA LEU A 191 14.06 -11.25 2.12
C LEU A 191 15.16 -11.02 3.13
N SER A 192 15.20 -9.81 3.66
CA SER A 192 15.89 -9.49 4.90
C SER A 192 15.29 -10.27 6.07
N ARG A 193 15.98 -10.27 7.20
CA ARG A 193 15.45 -10.90 8.42
C ARG A 193 14.10 -10.33 8.84
N ARG A 194 13.93 -9.00 8.76
CA ARG A 194 12.70 -8.33 9.20
C ARG A 194 11.50 -8.75 8.35
N GLU A 195 11.71 -8.89 7.05
CA GLU A 195 10.69 -9.34 6.10
C GLU A 195 10.34 -10.81 6.29
N PHE A 196 11.36 -11.66 6.49
CA PHE A 196 11.13 -13.06 6.82
C PHE A 196 10.43 -13.24 8.18
N GLU A 197 10.76 -12.41 9.17
CA GLU A 197 10.08 -12.41 10.47
C GLU A 197 8.61 -11.98 10.34
N ALA A 198 8.32 -10.95 9.53
CA ALA A 198 6.94 -10.56 9.22
C ALA A 198 6.16 -11.73 8.61
N TYR A 199 6.77 -12.46 7.67
CA TYR A 199 6.22 -13.70 7.11
C TYR A 199 5.95 -14.73 8.21
N SER A 200 6.93 -15.04 9.06
CA SER A 200 6.82 -16.05 10.12
C SER A 200 5.71 -15.74 11.14
N ILE A 201 5.59 -14.48 11.56
CA ILE A 201 4.51 -14.02 12.45
C ILE A 201 3.15 -14.21 11.77
N LEU A 202 3.01 -13.77 10.51
CA LEU A 202 1.76 -13.87 9.77
C LEU A 202 1.42 -15.32 9.33
N ALA A 203 2.40 -16.19 9.20
CA ALA A 203 2.23 -17.63 9.01
C ALA A 203 1.87 -18.37 10.32
N GLY A 204 1.96 -17.70 11.47
CA GLY A 204 1.64 -18.27 12.78
C GLY A 204 2.76 -19.13 13.38
N THR A 205 3.98 -19.04 12.86
CA THR A 205 5.16 -19.69 13.45
C THR A 205 5.80 -18.84 14.55
N GLY A 206 5.51 -17.53 14.56
CA GLY A 206 5.99 -16.58 15.56
C GLY A 206 7.24 -15.80 15.12
N PRO A 207 7.78 -14.93 15.98
CA PRO A 207 9.01 -14.17 15.73
C PRO A 207 10.22 -15.08 15.52
N VAL A 208 11.23 -14.58 14.80
CA VAL A 208 12.43 -15.38 14.45
C VAL A 208 13.60 -14.94 15.34
N SER A 209 13.99 -15.83 16.25
CA SER A 209 15.12 -15.57 17.14
C SER A 209 16.45 -15.46 16.39
N GLU A 210 17.44 -14.81 17.01
CA GLU A 210 18.82 -14.74 16.48
C GLU A 210 19.39 -16.12 16.13
N GLN A 211 19.11 -17.11 16.99
CA GLN A 211 19.61 -18.48 16.85
C GLN A 211 18.96 -19.17 15.65
N GLU A 212 17.65 -19.04 15.49
CA GLU A 212 16.92 -19.58 14.34
C GLU A 212 17.39 -18.91 13.04
N TRP A 213 17.55 -17.59 13.04
CA TRP A 213 18.05 -16.87 11.88
C TRP A 213 19.47 -17.29 11.48
N THR A 214 20.37 -17.41 12.47
CA THR A 214 21.74 -17.88 12.25
C THR A 214 21.75 -19.29 11.67
N ARG A 215 20.88 -20.16 12.17
CA ARG A 215 20.70 -21.52 11.65
C ARG A 215 20.21 -21.51 10.21
N ILE A 216 19.19 -20.71 9.88
CA ILE A 216 18.70 -20.57 8.50
C ILE A 216 19.83 -20.09 7.58
N CYS A 217 20.58 -19.08 7.99
CA CYS A 217 21.71 -18.57 7.20
C CYS A 217 22.79 -19.63 6.97
N THR A 218 23.05 -20.47 7.97
CA THR A 218 24.05 -21.55 7.90
C THR A 218 23.55 -22.71 7.03
N ASP A 219 22.35 -23.22 7.29
CA ASP A 219 21.76 -24.38 6.62
C ASP A 219 21.55 -24.15 5.10
N PHE A 220 21.45 -22.88 4.68
CA PHE A 220 21.25 -22.49 3.27
C PHE A 220 22.40 -21.63 2.70
N GLU A 221 23.52 -21.50 3.42
CA GLU A 221 24.73 -20.81 2.97
C GLU A 221 24.48 -19.36 2.47
N LEU A 222 23.71 -18.59 3.23
CA LEU A 222 23.29 -17.23 2.87
C LEU A 222 24.42 -16.21 3.08
N ARG A 223 25.14 -15.86 2.01
CA ARG A 223 26.33 -14.97 2.06
C ARG A 223 26.06 -13.58 2.63
N GLN A 224 24.90 -13.00 2.34
CA GLN A 224 24.53 -11.65 2.78
C GLN A 224 23.51 -11.67 3.93
N GLN A 225 23.20 -12.84 4.49
CA GLN A 225 22.08 -13.00 5.43
C GLN A 225 20.76 -12.46 4.86
N HIS A 226 20.50 -12.73 3.58
CA HIS A 226 19.23 -12.43 2.94
C HIS A 226 18.77 -13.69 2.18
N ILE A 227 17.48 -13.96 2.17
CA ILE A 227 16.90 -15.17 1.58
C ILE A 227 16.44 -14.84 0.15
N PRO A 228 17.04 -15.41 -0.90
CA PRO A 228 16.50 -15.27 -2.25
C PRO A 228 15.28 -16.18 -2.46
N MET A 229 14.43 -15.83 -3.42
CA MET A 229 13.21 -16.57 -3.80
C MET A 229 13.42 -18.09 -3.91
N LYS A 230 14.49 -18.49 -4.60
CA LYS A 230 14.83 -19.90 -4.78
C LYS A 230 15.05 -20.61 -3.44
N THR A 231 15.75 -19.96 -2.51
CA THR A 231 15.99 -20.50 -1.17
C THR A 231 14.71 -20.55 -0.36
N PHE A 232 13.85 -19.53 -0.43
CA PHE A 232 12.55 -19.55 0.24
C PHE A 232 11.70 -20.76 -0.19
N VAL A 233 11.63 -21.07 -1.49
CA VAL A 233 10.94 -22.27 -1.98
C VAL A 233 11.64 -23.57 -1.52
N GLN A 234 12.98 -23.58 -1.49
CA GLN A 234 13.75 -24.73 -0.99
C GLN A 234 13.56 -24.98 0.51
N MET A 235 13.39 -23.93 1.31
CA MET A 235 13.09 -24.04 2.75
C MET A 235 11.79 -24.83 2.96
N HIS A 236 10.72 -24.47 2.24
CA HIS A 236 9.45 -25.18 2.31
C HIS A 236 9.52 -26.59 1.73
N GLN A 237 10.39 -26.83 0.74
CA GLN A 237 10.65 -28.19 0.24
C GLN A 237 11.32 -29.04 1.34
N ARG A 238 12.31 -28.52 2.06
CA ARG A 238 12.95 -29.22 3.19
C ARG A 238 11.98 -29.44 4.34
N GLU A 239 11.11 -28.47 4.63
CA GLU A 239 10.03 -28.61 5.61
C GLU A 239 9.11 -29.77 5.23
N ALA A 240 8.62 -29.81 3.99
CA ALA A 240 7.78 -30.91 3.50
C ALA A 240 8.49 -32.28 3.58
N GLU A 241 9.77 -32.33 3.21
CA GLU A 241 10.61 -33.54 3.29
C GLU A 241 10.79 -34.02 4.74
N SER A 242 10.86 -33.10 5.71
CA SER A 242 11.04 -33.43 7.13
C SER A 242 9.88 -34.25 7.72
N TYR A 243 8.68 -34.15 7.15
CA TYR A 243 7.54 -34.98 7.56
C TYR A 243 7.61 -36.41 6.99
N GLY A 244 8.41 -36.63 5.95
CA GLY A 244 8.59 -37.92 5.28
C GLY A 244 7.42 -38.34 4.36
N PRO A 245 7.53 -39.50 3.67
CA PRO A 245 6.56 -39.90 2.63
C PRO A 245 5.13 -40.16 3.12
N LYS A 246 4.96 -40.46 4.41
CA LYS A 246 3.65 -40.63 5.07
C LYS A 246 3.37 -39.50 6.07
N GLY A 247 4.17 -38.44 6.00
CA GLY A 247 4.14 -37.31 6.90
C GLY A 247 2.84 -36.53 6.83
N ASN A 248 2.33 -36.13 7.98
CA ASN A 248 1.16 -35.25 8.03
C ASN A 248 1.59 -33.79 7.77
N LEU A 249 1.20 -33.26 6.61
CA LEU A 249 1.46 -31.87 6.21
C LEU A 249 0.50 -30.85 6.87
N GLU A 250 -0.26 -31.25 7.89
CA GLU A 250 -1.25 -30.37 8.54
C GLU A 250 -0.62 -29.08 9.10
N GLN A 251 0.65 -29.12 9.54
CA GLN A 251 1.32 -27.89 9.99
C GLN A 251 1.58 -26.92 8.84
N MET A 252 2.03 -27.40 7.68
CA MET A 252 2.15 -26.56 6.48
C MET A 252 0.79 -26.02 6.05
N TRP A 253 -0.27 -26.84 6.11
CA TRP A 253 -1.62 -26.38 5.82
C TRP A 253 -2.15 -25.34 6.82
N LYS A 254 -1.77 -25.44 8.10
CA LYS A 254 -2.09 -24.40 9.09
C LYS A 254 -1.42 -23.07 8.72
N ALA A 255 -0.16 -23.08 8.29
CA ALA A 255 0.51 -21.87 7.81
C ALA A 255 -0.19 -21.27 6.57
N VAL A 256 -0.56 -22.10 5.60
CA VAL A 256 -1.33 -21.68 4.41
C VAL A 256 -2.65 -21.01 4.82
N ARG A 257 -3.41 -21.62 5.73
CA ARG A 257 -4.67 -21.05 6.23
C ARG A 257 -4.45 -19.77 7.04
N ALA A 258 -3.40 -19.73 7.86
CA ALA A 258 -3.04 -18.55 8.66
C ALA A 258 -2.67 -17.34 7.79
N LEU A 259 -2.10 -17.61 6.61
CA LEU A 259 -1.84 -16.60 5.57
C LEU A 259 -3.09 -16.28 4.73
N GLY A 260 -4.27 -16.76 5.11
CA GLY A 260 -5.54 -16.44 4.47
C GLY A 260 -5.78 -17.11 3.10
N HIS A 261 -5.03 -18.17 2.79
CA HIS A 261 -5.21 -18.95 1.57
C HIS A 261 -6.15 -20.14 1.81
N ASN A 262 -6.97 -20.47 0.81
CA ASN A 262 -7.84 -21.65 0.85
C ASN A 262 -7.12 -22.91 0.39
N ARG A 263 -7.84 -24.04 0.32
CA ARG A 263 -7.31 -25.34 -0.12
C ARG A 263 -6.83 -25.41 -1.57
N ARG A 264 -7.05 -24.37 -2.38
CA ARG A 264 -6.51 -24.23 -3.75
C ARG A 264 -5.39 -23.21 -3.84
N PHE A 265 -4.87 -22.78 -2.69
CA PHE A 265 -3.86 -21.74 -2.57
C PHE A 265 -4.31 -20.39 -3.16
N PHE A 266 -5.62 -20.12 -3.18
CA PHE A 266 -6.15 -18.80 -3.53
C PHE A 266 -6.34 -17.94 -2.28
N MET A 267 -6.03 -16.66 -2.41
CA MET A 267 -6.21 -15.66 -1.36
C MET A 267 -7.71 -15.43 -1.10
N SER A 268 -8.19 -15.88 0.05
CA SER A 268 -9.61 -15.79 0.37
C SER A 268 -9.92 -14.87 1.55
N THR A 269 -9.06 -14.83 2.56
CA THR A 269 -9.17 -13.89 3.68
C THR A 269 -7.93 -13.01 3.80
N THR A 270 -7.06 -13.04 2.79
CA THR A 270 -5.91 -12.14 2.67
C THR A 270 -6.02 -11.30 1.41
N CYS A 271 -5.43 -10.10 1.44
CA CYS A 271 -5.32 -9.22 0.29
C CYS A 271 -3.98 -8.48 0.31
N PRO A 272 -3.13 -8.64 -0.70
CA PRO A 272 -1.96 -7.80 -0.87
C PRO A 272 -2.38 -6.41 -1.36
N LEU A 273 -1.67 -5.39 -0.90
CA LEU A 273 -2.01 -3.99 -1.11
C LEU A 273 -0.76 -3.21 -1.50
N ARG A 274 -0.96 -2.18 -2.33
CA ARG A 274 0.01 -1.09 -2.46
C ARG A 274 -0.56 0.14 -1.79
N LEU A 275 0.26 0.74 -0.95
CA LEU A 275 -0.02 2.02 -0.32
C LEU A 275 0.80 3.10 -1.03
N THR A 276 0.24 4.29 -1.11
CA THR A 276 0.94 5.49 -1.55
C THR A 276 0.74 6.55 -0.49
N LEU A 277 1.82 6.97 0.14
CA LEU A 277 1.80 8.07 1.08
C LEU A 277 2.38 9.31 0.40
N HIS A 278 1.58 10.37 0.39
CA HIS A 278 2.00 11.68 -0.05
C HIS A 278 2.24 12.56 1.18
N CYS A 279 3.40 13.19 1.23
CA CYS A 279 3.79 14.12 2.29
C CYS A 279 4.02 15.51 1.70
N SER A 280 3.45 16.54 2.34
CA SER A 280 3.60 17.91 1.85
C SER A 280 5.02 18.47 1.95
N GLU A 281 5.88 17.90 2.80
CA GLU A 281 7.21 18.46 3.08
C GLU A 281 8.24 17.39 3.47
N GLY A 282 9.34 17.35 2.72
CA GLY A 282 10.60 16.67 3.07
C GLY A 282 10.51 15.16 3.21
N PRO A 283 11.65 14.45 3.27
CA PRO A 283 11.66 13.00 3.41
C PRO A 283 10.94 12.54 4.68
N LEU A 284 10.27 11.40 4.58
CA LEU A 284 9.68 10.69 5.71
C LEU A 284 10.30 9.31 5.84
N LEU A 285 10.95 9.07 6.99
CA LEU A 285 11.40 7.73 7.35
C LEU A 285 10.20 6.93 7.86
N ILE A 286 9.92 5.83 7.18
CA ILE A 286 8.81 4.92 7.47
C ILE A 286 9.37 3.52 7.64
N GLU A 287 8.97 2.84 8.71
CA GLU A 287 9.42 1.48 8.99
C GLU A 287 8.23 0.50 9.00
N PRO A 288 8.33 -0.65 8.33
CA PRO A 288 7.31 -1.69 8.41
C PRO A 288 7.37 -2.39 9.77
N PHE A 289 6.20 -2.79 10.27
CA PHE A 289 6.08 -3.75 11.36
C PHE A 289 4.79 -4.56 11.19
N SER A 290 4.78 -5.78 11.74
CA SER A 290 3.59 -6.64 11.69
C SER A 290 2.78 -6.48 12.98
N CYS A 291 1.47 -6.30 12.85
CA CYS A 291 0.52 -6.31 13.97
C CYS A 291 -0.61 -7.30 13.72
#